data_AF-A0A024T7Z3-F1
#
_entry.id   AF-A0A024T7Z3-F1
#
_cell.length_a   1.000
_cell.length_b   1.000
_cell.length_c   1.000
_cell.angle_alpha   90.00
_cell.angle_beta   90.00
_cell.angle_gamma   90.00
#
_symmetry.space_group_name_H-M   'P 1'
#
loop_
_entity.id
_entity.type
_entity.pdbx_description
1 polymer ?
#
loop_
_entity_poly.entity_id
_entity_poly.type
_entity_poly.pdbx_seq_one_letter_code
_entity_poly.pdbx_strand_id
1 'polypeptide(L)'
;MATPSKRRAFNEREDILLLTQVSVERPHIARRGRIMDVWDSVARNLNTLDEFNRRHFDGKRAQARFNLLLRDHKERNVASNRPSGSDEVVDERVVLLDDLSSQVEEAKKEEADRADSEAEAAARAEESVVLVREEEMKSQGKRKNREGDDEAAGGKMPKVLTLMNDANKSELELRKFMFEKELEEHQKERGASQGTRGPS
;
A
#
# COMPACT_ATOMS: atom_id res chain seq x y z
N MET A 1 0.55 -43.12 33.37
CA MET A 1 0.91 -42.75 31.99
C MET A 1 -0.33 -42.21 31.31
N ALA A 2 -0.48 -40.89 31.15
CA ALA A 2 -1.60 -40.33 30.38
C ALA A 2 -1.28 -40.50 28.89
N THR A 3 -2.15 -41.17 28.14
CA THR A 3 -2.00 -41.28 26.69
C THR A 3 -2.12 -39.90 26.05
N PRO A 4 -1.31 -39.59 25.02
CA PRO A 4 -1.41 -38.31 24.33
C PRO A 4 -2.81 -38.20 23.71
N SER A 5 -3.60 -37.24 24.19
CA SER A 5 -4.94 -36.97 23.67
C SER A 5 -4.84 -36.69 22.16
N LYS A 6 -5.41 -37.57 21.33
CA LYS A 6 -5.53 -37.34 19.89
C LYS A 6 -6.19 -35.98 19.66
N ARG A 7 -5.57 -35.12 18.86
CA ARG A 7 -6.14 -33.82 18.49
C ARG A 7 -7.44 -34.06 17.73
N ARG A 8 -8.54 -33.45 18.16
CA ARG A 8 -9.84 -33.54 17.47
C ARG A 8 -9.71 -32.97 16.06
N ALA A 9 -10.16 -33.68 15.03
CA ALA A 9 -10.21 -33.17 13.66
C ALA A 9 -11.34 -32.16 13.48
N PHE A 10 -11.17 -31.14 12.63
CA PHE A 10 -12.22 -30.18 12.27
C PHE A 10 -13.37 -30.88 11.54
N ASN A 11 -14.60 -30.52 11.90
CA ASN A 11 -15.78 -30.94 11.17
C ASN A 11 -16.24 -29.84 10.19
N GLU A 12 -17.16 -30.20 9.31
CA GLU A 12 -17.66 -29.32 8.25
C GLU A 12 -18.35 -28.07 8.79
N ARG A 13 -19.16 -28.19 9.85
CA ARG A 13 -19.83 -27.04 10.46
C ARG A 13 -18.82 -26.06 11.08
N GLU A 14 -17.79 -26.56 11.75
CA GLU A 14 -16.70 -25.73 12.29
C GLU A 14 -15.94 -25.01 11.16
N ASP A 15 -15.75 -25.67 10.01
CA ASP A 15 -15.12 -25.05 8.84
C ASP A 15 -16.02 -23.96 8.23
N ILE A 16 -17.33 -24.21 8.09
CA ILE A 16 -18.29 -23.21 7.60
C ILE A 16 -18.32 -21.99 8.51
N LEU A 17 -18.36 -22.19 9.84
CA LEU A 17 -18.31 -21.09 10.81
C LEU A 17 -17.02 -20.28 10.68
N LEU A 18 -15.87 -20.96 10.54
CA LEU A 18 -14.59 -20.29 10.31
C LEU A 18 -14.59 -19.47 9.02
N LEU A 19 -15.02 -20.05 7.91
CA LEU A 19 -15.04 -19.39 6.61
C LEU A 19 -16.00 -18.19 6.61
N THR A 20 -17.16 -18.33 7.24
CA THR A 20 -18.13 -17.24 7.42
C THR A 20 -17.53 -16.10 8.24
N GLN A 21 -16.85 -16.41 9.34
CA GLN A 21 -16.21 -15.35 10.14
C GLN A 21 -15.08 -14.65 9.38
N VAL A 22 -14.31 -15.42 8.59
CA VAL A 22 -13.23 -14.87 7.74
C VAL A 22 -13.79 -13.99 6.61
N SER A 23 -14.94 -14.31 6.03
CA SER A 23 -15.56 -13.46 4.99
C SER A 23 -16.08 -12.13 5.53
N VAL A 24 -16.50 -12.09 6.80
CA VAL A 24 -16.92 -10.88 7.50
C VAL A 24 -15.72 -10.02 7.89
N GLU A 25 -14.71 -10.58 8.54
CA GLU A 25 -13.59 -9.81 9.11
C GLU A 25 -12.45 -9.57 8.12
N ARG A 26 -12.41 -10.34 7.03
CA ARG A 26 -11.44 -10.25 5.94
C ARG A 26 -9.98 -10.04 6.40
N PRO A 27 -9.43 -10.95 7.24
CA PRO A 27 -8.08 -10.81 7.77
C PRO A 27 -6.98 -10.78 6.69
N HIS A 28 -7.24 -11.30 5.49
CA HIS A 28 -6.28 -11.37 4.38
C HIS A 28 -6.07 -10.03 3.65
N ILE A 29 -6.99 -9.07 3.79
CA ILE A 29 -6.83 -7.69 3.27
C ILE A 29 -6.53 -6.68 4.38
N ALA A 30 -6.36 -7.14 5.62
CA ALA A 30 -6.06 -6.27 6.73
C ALA A 30 -4.72 -5.55 6.53
N ARG A 31 -4.63 -4.31 7.02
CA ARG A 31 -3.40 -3.50 6.93
C ARG A 31 -2.20 -4.31 7.45
N ARG A 32 -1.07 -4.24 6.73
CA ARG A 32 0.20 -4.82 7.17
C ARG A 32 0.51 -4.44 8.63
N GLY A 33 0.91 -5.42 9.42
CA GLY A 33 1.13 -5.27 10.86
C GLY A 33 -0.13 -5.42 11.74
N ARG A 34 -1.34 -5.45 11.17
CA ARG A 34 -2.61 -5.67 11.89
C ARG A 34 -3.30 -7.00 11.55
N ILE A 35 -2.78 -7.73 10.56
CA ILE A 35 -3.34 -9.00 10.08
C ILE A 35 -3.60 -9.99 11.23
N MET A 36 -2.63 -10.16 12.14
CA MET A 36 -2.81 -11.08 13.27
C MET A 36 -3.85 -10.61 14.29
N ASP A 37 -4.01 -9.31 14.50
CA ASP A 37 -5.06 -8.78 15.38
C ASP A 37 -6.46 -9.15 14.85
N VAL A 38 -6.62 -9.12 13.52
CA VAL A 38 -7.88 -9.52 12.86
C VAL A 38 -8.07 -11.03 12.94
N TRP A 39 -7.01 -11.84 12.77
CA TRP A 39 -7.10 -13.29 13.01
C TRP A 39 -7.45 -13.62 14.47
N ASP A 40 -6.89 -12.89 15.44
CA ASP A 40 -7.23 -13.05 16.85
C ASP A 40 -8.66 -12.57 17.14
N SER A 41 -9.17 -11.59 16.39
CA SER A 41 -10.59 -11.20 16.43
C SER A 41 -11.50 -12.31 15.90
N VAL A 42 -11.18 -12.90 14.74
CA VAL A 42 -11.87 -14.08 14.18
C VAL A 42 -11.95 -15.22 15.20
N ALA A 43 -10.81 -15.57 15.81
CA ALA A 43 -10.77 -16.63 16.80
C ALA A 43 -11.57 -16.29 18.06
N ARG A 44 -11.51 -15.04 18.54
CA ARG A 44 -12.32 -14.58 19.68
C ARG A 44 -13.81 -14.69 19.40
N ASN A 45 -14.26 -14.25 18.23
CA ASN A 45 -15.67 -14.32 17.84
C ASN A 45 -16.15 -15.76 17.73
N LEU A 46 -15.36 -16.65 17.11
CA LEU A 46 -15.69 -18.07 17.04
C LEU A 46 -15.76 -18.73 18.42
N ASN A 47 -14.88 -18.37 19.35
CA ASN A 47 -14.92 -18.89 20.72
C ASN A 47 -16.17 -18.46 21.52
N THR A 48 -16.95 -17.48 21.04
CA THR A 48 -18.25 -17.11 21.66
C THR A 48 -19.40 -18.00 21.20
N LEU A 49 -19.20 -18.82 20.16
CA LEU A 49 -20.23 -19.68 19.61
C LEU A 49 -20.21 -21.05 20.30
N ASP A 50 -21.34 -21.43 20.89
CA ASP A 50 -21.50 -22.75 21.53
C ASP A 50 -21.29 -23.91 20.55
N GLU A 51 -21.49 -23.68 19.25
CA GLU A 51 -21.27 -24.68 18.19
C GLU A 51 -19.78 -24.87 17.86
N PHE A 52 -18.93 -23.92 18.23
CA PHE A 52 -17.50 -23.91 17.91
C PHE A 52 -16.65 -24.29 19.14
N ASN A 53 -16.73 -25.57 19.53
CA ASN A 53 -16.15 -26.07 20.79
C ASN A 53 -14.64 -26.38 20.73
N ARG A 54 -13.81 -25.48 20.19
CA ARG A 54 -12.37 -25.70 19.99
C ARG A 54 -11.52 -25.16 21.15
N ARG A 55 -10.97 -26.05 21.98
CA ARG A 55 -10.07 -25.64 23.07
C ARG A 55 -8.80 -24.92 22.55
N HIS A 56 -8.49 -23.80 23.18
CA HIS A 56 -7.31 -22.97 22.89
C HIS A 56 -7.25 -22.52 21.42
N PHE A 57 -8.40 -22.23 20.80
CA PHE A 57 -8.42 -21.71 19.44
C PHE A 57 -8.01 -20.23 19.43
N ASP A 58 -6.96 -19.92 18.67
CA ASP A 58 -6.34 -18.61 18.55
C ASP A 58 -6.19 -18.20 17.08
N GLY A 59 -5.81 -16.95 16.80
CA GLY A 59 -5.72 -16.45 15.44
C GLY A 59 -4.75 -17.23 14.57
N LYS A 60 -3.66 -17.76 15.15
CA LYS A 60 -2.69 -18.61 14.43
C LYS A 60 -3.34 -19.91 13.95
N ARG A 61 -4.15 -20.55 14.79
CA ARG A 61 -4.88 -21.77 14.41
C ARG A 61 -5.99 -21.48 13.40
N ALA A 62 -6.67 -20.34 13.51
CA ALA A 62 -7.65 -19.90 12.52
C ALA A 62 -7.00 -19.72 11.15
N GLN A 63 -5.90 -18.96 11.09
CA GLN A 63 -5.13 -18.74 9.86
C GLN A 63 -4.61 -20.06 9.27
N ALA A 64 -4.02 -20.93 10.10
CA ALA A 64 -3.50 -22.21 9.65
C ALA A 64 -4.60 -23.12 9.07
N ARG A 65 -5.78 -23.16 9.71
CA ARG A 65 -6.92 -23.94 9.21
C ARG A 65 -7.48 -23.35 7.92
N PHE A 66 -7.63 -22.04 7.84
CA PHE A 66 -8.07 -21.35 6.63
C PHE A 66 -7.16 -21.64 5.43
N ASN A 67 -5.84 -21.50 5.60
CA ASN A 67 -4.86 -21.77 4.53
C ASN A 67 -4.90 -23.24 4.06
N LEU A 68 -5.10 -24.18 4.99
CA LEU A 68 -5.28 -25.59 4.67
C LEU A 68 -6.53 -25.80 3.80
N LEU A 69 -7.66 -25.20 4.18
CA LEU A 69 -8.91 -25.31 3.43
C LEU A 69 -8.79 -24.73 2.01
N LEU A 70 -8.15 -23.56 1.85
CA LEU A 70 -7.92 -22.98 0.53
C LEU A 70 -7.04 -23.86 -0.36
N ARG A 71 -5.97 -24.43 0.20
CA ARG A 71 -5.08 -25.33 -0.55
C ARG A 71 -5.82 -26.57 -1.01
N ASP A 72 -6.49 -27.24 -0.08
CA ASP A 72 -7.22 -28.49 -0.38
C ASP A 72 -8.40 -28.23 -1.34
N HIS A 73 -8.99 -27.03 -1.33
CA HIS A 73 -9.99 -26.60 -2.32
C HIS A 73 -9.41 -26.40 -3.71
N LYS A 74 -8.27 -25.70 -3.81
CA LYS A 74 -7.57 -25.48 -5.08
C LYS A 74 -7.14 -26.81 -5.73
N GLU A 75 -6.64 -27.75 -4.93
CA GLU A 75 -6.26 -29.09 -5.40
C GLU A 75 -7.47 -29.87 -5.93
N ARG A 76 -8.62 -29.80 -5.24
CA ARG A 76 -9.87 -30.43 -5.71
C ARG A 76 -10.40 -29.81 -7.00
N ASN A 77 -10.40 -28.49 -7.13
CA ASN A 77 -10.83 -27.81 -8.36
C ASN A 77 -9.93 -28.17 -9.55
N VAL A 78 -8.61 -28.26 -9.35
CA VAL A 78 -7.68 -28.72 -10.39
C VAL A 78 -7.94 -30.18 -10.79
N ALA A 79 -8.25 -31.05 -9.83
CA ALA A 79 -8.55 -32.46 -10.09
C ALA A 79 -9.95 -32.68 -10.74
N SER A 80 -10.93 -31.86 -10.37
CA SER A 80 -12.32 -31.88 -10.87
C SER A 80 -12.48 -31.27 -12.27
N ASN A 81 -11.52 -30.44 -12.71
CA ASN A 81 -11.44 -29.96 -14.10
C ASN A 81 -11.15 -31.09 -15.13
N ARG A 82 -11.12 -32.35 -14.69
CA ARG A 82 -11.24 -33.54 -15.53
C ARG A 82 -12.73 -33.77 -15.81
N PRO A 83 -13.19 -33.74 -17.07
CA PRO A 83 -14.60 -33.54 -17.40
C PRO A 83 -15.47 -34.63 -16.80
N SER A 84 -16.19 -34.28 -15.74
CA SER A 84 -17.30 -35.05 -15.20
C SER A 84 -18.47 -34.09 -15.08
N GLY A 85 -19.47 -34.28 -15.95
CA GLY A 85 -20.74 -33.59 -15.85
C GLY A 85 -21.46 -34.11 -14.61
N SER A 86 -21.31 -33.38 -13.51
CA SER A 86 -21.93 -33.68 -12.22
C SER A 86 -22.71 -32.42 -11.81
N ASP A 87 -24.03 -32.52 -11.84
CA ASP A 87 -24.95 -31.50 -11.29
C ASP A 87 -24.90 -31.63 -9.76
N GLU A 88 -23.82 -31.11 -9.15
CA GLU A 88 -23.61 -31.21 -7.72
C GLU A 88 -24.37 -30.12 -6.98
N VAL A 89 -25.11 -30.51 -5.95
CA VAL A 89 -25.64 -29.60 -4.94
C VAL A 89 -24.47 -28.80 -4.38
N VAL A 90 -24.42 -27.51 -4.71
CA VAL A 90 -23.33 -26.63 -4.30
C VAL A 90 -23.36 -26.49 -2.77
N ASP A 91 -22.40 -27.14 -2.11
CA ASP A 91 -22.18 -27.08 -0.67
C ASP A 91 -21.81 -25.64 -0.27
N GLU A 92 -22.44 -25.10 0.78
CA GLU A 92 -22.17 -23.76 1.34
C GLU A 92 -20.67 -23.54 1.57
N ARG A 93 -19.96 -24.58 2.03
CA ARG A 93 -18.51 -24.52 2.22
C ARG A 93 -17.78 -24.26 0.91
N VAL A 94 -18.22 -24.87 -0.19
CA VAL A 94 -17.61 -24.70 -1.52
C VAL A 94 -17.82 -23.27 -2.02
N VAL A 95 -19.03 -22.73 -1.89
CA VAL A 95 -19.32 -21.32 -2.26
C VAL A 95 -18.41 -20.36 -1.51
N LEU A 96 -18.30 -20.52 -0.18
CA LEU A 96 -17.45 -19.68 0.64
C LEU A 96 -15.97 -19.80 0.24
N LEU A 97 -15.51 -21.01 -0.10
CA LEU A 97 -14.13 -21.25 -0.52
C LEU A 97 -13.84 -20.65 -1.90
N ASP A 98 -14.76 -20.71 -2.86
CA ASP A 98 -14.60 -20.08 -4.17
C ASP A 98 -14.48 -18.56 -4.04
N ASP A 99 -15.40 -17.93 -3.29
CA ASP A 99 -15.40 -16.48 -3.08
C ASP A 99 -14.15 -16.02 -2.32
N LEU A 100 -13.83 -16.66 -1.20
CA LEU A 100 -12.63 -16.32 -0.41
C LEU A 100 -11.33 -16.60 -1.17
N SER A 101 -11.28 -17.64 -2.01
CA SER A 101 -10.12 -17.89 -2.88
C SER A 101 -9.94 -16.77 -3.89
N SER A 102 -11.02 -16.31 -4.52
CA SER A 102 -10.96 -15.19 -5.47
C SER A 102 -10.47 -13.91 -4.78
N GLN A 103 -11.03 -13.56 -3.62
CA GLN A 103 -10.64 -12.38 -2.84
C GLN A 103 -9.16 -12.42 -2.43
N VAL A 104 -8.65 -13.58 -2.01
CA VAL A 104 -7.25 -13.74 -1.64
C VAL A 104 -6.31 -13.56 -2.84
N GLU A 105 -6.65 -14.10 -4.01
CA GLU A 105 -5.81 -13.93 -5.20
C GLU A 105 -5.87 -12.50 -5.74
N GLU A 106 -7.03 -11.85 -5.70
CA GLU A 106 -7.18 -10.43 -6.04
C GLU A 106 -6.36 -9.54 -5.10
N ALA A 107 -6.44 -9.77 -3.78
CA ALA A 107 -5.66 -9.02 -2.79
C ALA A 107 -4.15 -9.16 -3.01
N LYS A 108 -3.67 -10.37 -3.34
CA LYS A 108 -2.26 -10.59 -3.67
C LYS A 108 -1.85 -9.86 -4.93
N LYS A 109 -2.70 -9.86 -5.96
CA LYS A 109 -2.44 -9.16 -7.21
C LYS A 109 -2.35 -7.65 -6.98
N GLU A 110 -3.34 -7.08 -6.29
CA GLU A 110 -3.33 -5.65 -5.97
C GLU A 110 -2.12 -5.26 -5.12
N GLU A 111 -1.69 -6.14 -4.21
CA GLU A 111 -0.48 -5.93 -3.43
C GLU A 111 0.80 -5.95 -4.26
N ALA A 112 0.91 -6.86 -5.25
CA ALA A 112 2.01 -6.89 -6.19
C ALA A 112 2.04 -5.62 -7.06
N ASP A 113 0.89 -5.24 -7.64
CA ASP A 113 0.76 -4.06 -8.49
C ASP A 113 1.15 -2.77 -7.73
N ARG A 114 0.77 -2.67 -6.45
CA ARG A 114 1.16 -1.54 -5.59
C ARG A 114 2.66 -1.52 -5.30
N ALA A 115 3.24 -2.69 -5.00
CA ALA A 115 4.68 -2.79 -4.74
C ALA A 115 5.51 -2.41 -5.98
N ASP A 116 5.07 -2.81 -7.17
CA ASP A 116 5.71 -2.46 -8.43
C ASP A 116 5.61 -0.95 -8.72
N SER A 117 4.44 -0.35 -8.47
CA SER A 117 4.26 1.10 -8.61
C SER A 117 5.11 1.90 -7.63
N GLU A 118 5.21 1.45 -6.38
CA GLU A 118 6.07 2.08 -5.36
C GLU A 118 7.56 1.95 -5.74
N ALA A 119 7.98 0.81 -6.28
CA ALA A 119 9.34 0.61 -6.76
C ALA A 119 9.68 1.51 -7.96
N GLU A 120 8.76 1.65 -8.92
CA GLU A 120 8.95 2.56 -10.06
C GLU A 120 9.02 4.03 -9.61
N ALA A 121 8.15 4.44 -8.68
CA ALA A 121 8.16 5.78 -8.11
C ALA A 121 9.46 6.08 -7.35
N ALA A 122 9.96 5.12 -6.57
CA ALA A 122 11.24 5.23 -5.89
C ALA A 122 12.41 5.36 -6.88
N ALA A 123 12.44 4.55 -7.95
CA ALA A 123 13.46 4.63 -8.99
C ALA A 123 13.45 5.99 -9.70
N ARG A 124 12.28 6.54 -10.03
CA ARG A 124 12.16 7.89 -10.62
C ARG A 124 12.62 8.97 -9.64
N ALA A 125 12.33 8.84 -8.34
CA ALA A 125 12.80 9.77 -7.33
C ALA A 125 14.33 9.75 -7.24
N GLU A 126 14.96 8.57 -7.23
CA GLU A 126 16.42 8.44 -7.23
C GLU A 126 17.06 9.05 -8.49
N GLU A 127 16.50 8.79 -9.67
CA GLU A 127 16.94 9.42 -10.92
C GLU A 127 16.89 10.95 -10.84
N SER A 128 15.79 11.50 -10.32
CA SER A 128 15.66 12.96 -10.16
C SER A 128 16.70 13.56 -9.21
N VAL A 129 17.05 12.86 -8.12
CA VAL A 129 18.07 13.29 -7.17
C VAL A 129 19.47 13.28 -7.80
N VAL A 130 19.76 12.27 -8.63
CA VAL A 130 21.03 12.19 -9.37
C VAL A 130 21.18 13.34 -10.35
N LEU A 131 20.12 13.66 -11.12
CA LEU A 131 20.14 14.76 -12.08
C LEU A 131 20.40 16.12 -11.41
N VAL A 132 19.72 16.41 -10.30
CA VAL A 132 19.95 17.65 -9.53
C VAL A 132 21.39 17.73 -9.02
N ARG A 133 21.92 16.62 -8.49
CA ARG A 133 23.30 16.58 -7.99
C ARG A 133 24.34 16.77 -9.10
N GLU A 134 24.12 16.21 -10.29
CA GLU A 134 24.99 16.44 -11.44
C GLU A 134 24.96 17.89 -11.94
N GLU A 135 23.78 18.51 -11.96
CA GLU A 135 23.60 19.88 -12.40
C GLU A 135 24.31 20.87 -11.45
N GLU A 136 24.20 20.66 -10.13
CA GLU A 136 24.91 21.44 -9.13
C GLU A 136 26.45 21.28 -9.26
N MET A 137 26.95 20.06 -9.45
CA MET A 137 28.38 19.79 -9.63
C MET A 137 28.96 20.42 -10.90
N LYS A 138 28.18 20.48 -12.00
CA LYS A 138 28.57 21.17 -13.25
C LYS A 138 28.59 22.70 -13.07
N SER A 139 27.73 23.25 -12.23
CA SER A 139 27.65 24.70 -11.97
C SER A 139 28.80 25.25 -11.10
N GLN A 140 29.36 24.43 -10.20
CA GLN A 140 30.46 24.84 -9.30
C GLN A 140 31.87 24.75 -9.91
N GLY A 141 32.05 24.01 -11.01
CA GLY A 141 33.38 23.74 -11.59
C GLY A 141 34.00 24.84 -12.45
N LYS A 142 33.28 25.93 -12.77
CA LYS A 142 33.72 26.89 -13.81
C LYS A 142 34.41 28.16 -13.32
N ARG A 143 34.88 28.19 -12.06
CA ARG A 143 35.72 29.27 -11.51
C ARG A 143 37.06 28.76 -10.98
N LYS A 144 37.89 28.14 -11.82
CA LYS A 144 39.33 28.07 -11.53
C LYS A 144 40.19 27.92 -12.78
N ASN A 145 40.98 28.97 -13.00
CA ASN A 145 42.30 29.02 -13.62
C ASN A 145 42.41 29.10 -15.16
N ARG A 146 42.57 30.34 -15.64
CA ARG A 146 43.56 30.64 -16.67
C ARG A 146 43.98 32.11 -16.53
N GLU A 147 44.95 32.36 -15.65
CA GLU A 147 45.67 33.63 -15.65
C GLU A 147 47.10 33.32 -16.11
N GLY A 148 47.22 33.25 -17.44
CA GLY A 148 48.45 33.54 -18.14
C GLY A 148 48.31 34.97 -18.65
N ASP A 149 49.29 35.78 -18.26
CA ASP A 149 49.62 37.12 -18.73
C ASP A 149 49.28 37.32 -20.22
N ASP A 150 48.39 38.27 -20.55
CA ASP A 150 48.63 39.22 -21.64
C ASP A 150 47.61 40.37 -21.66
N GLU A 151 48.15 41.52 -22.02
CA GLU A 151 47.55 42.84 -22.10
C GLU A 151 46.42 42.99 -23.15
N ALA A 152 45.63 44.06 -22.95
CA ALA A 152 44.77 44.75 -23.91
C ALA A 152 43.41 44.18 -24.38
N ALA A 153 42.41 45.07 -24.21
CA ALA A 153 41.24 45.33 -25.06
C ALA A 153 39.99 44.42 -25.00
N GLY A 154 38.83 45.05 -24.75
CA GLY A 154 37.55 44.56 -25.31
C GLY A 154 36.34 44.63 -24.38
N GLY A 155 35.68 45.79 -24.32
CA GLY A 155 34.39 45.92 -23.65
C GLY A 155 33.28 45.15 -24.38
N LYS A 156 32.73 44.08 -23.75
CA LYS A 156 31.38 43.50 -24.04
C LYS A 156 30.69 42.83 -22.81
N MET A 157 31.30 42.87 -21.62
CA MET A 157 30.84 42.12 -20.43
C MET A 157 29.68 42.68 -19.58
N PRO A 158 29.13 43.92 -19.74
CA PRO A 158 28.06 44.37 -18.85
C PRO A 158 26.71 43.67 -19.09
N LYS A 159 26.38 43.40 -20.36
CA LYS A 159 25.03 42.98 -20.76
C LYS A 159 24.68 41.57 -20.26
N VAL A 160 25.64 40.65 -20.28
CA VAL A 160 25.41 39.26 -19.83
C VAL A 160 25.18 39.19 -18.31
N LEU A 161 25.88 40.01 -17.52
CA LEU A 161 25.68 40.07 -16.07
C LEU A 161 24.31 40.66 -15.70
N THR A 162 23.85 41.69 -16.42
CA THR A 162 22.51 42.27 -16.22
C THR A 162 21.39 41.27 -16.53
N LEU A 163 21.48 40.54 -17.66
CA LEU A 163 20.48 39.55 -18.05
C LEU A 163 20.38 38.37 -17.07
N MET A 164 21.51 37.91 -16.51
CA MET A 164 21.51 36.86 -15.48
C MET A 164 20.95 37.35 -14.15
N ASN A 165 21.21 38.61 -13.78
CA ASN A 165 20.69 39.18 -12.55
C ASN A 165 19.18 39.47 -12.64
N ASP A 166 18.69 39.90 -13.82
CA ASP A 166 17.27 40.10 -14.08
C ASP A 166 16.50 38.78 -14.18
N ALA A 167 17.08 37.74 -14.82
CA ALA A 167 16.48 36.41 -14.88
C ALA A 167 16.31 35.82 -13.46
N ASN A 168 17.37 35.85 -12.65
CA ASN A 168 17.33 35.37 -11.27
C ASN A 168 16.35 36.18 -10.41
N LYS A 169 16.23 37.49 -10.64
CA LYS A 169 15.25 38.33 -9.94
C LYS A 169 13.82 37.97 -10.31
N SER A 170 13.53 37.74 -11.58
CA SER A 170 12.20 37.33 -12.06
C SER A 170 11.78 35.95 -11.55
N GLU A 171 12.73 35.00 -11.46
CA GLU A 171 12.49 33.67 -10.90
C GLU A 171 12.21 33.75 -9.38
N LEU A 172 12.97 34.58 -8.66
CA LEU A 172 12.76 34.82 -7.23
C LEU A 172 11.40 35.47 -6.97
N GLU A 173 10.99 36.43 -7.81
CA GLU A 173 9.68 37.08 -7.73
C GLU A 173 8.54 36.10 -8.03
N LEU A 174 8.69 35.23 -9.04
CA LEU A 174 7.71 34.19 -9.33
C LEU A 174 7.57 33.20 -8.17
N ARG A 175 8.69 32.78 -7.57
CA ARG A 175 8.69 31.86 -6.43
C ARG A 175 8.08 32.49 -5.18
N LYS A 176 8.35 33.78 -4.95
CA LYS A 176 7.73 34.55 -3.86
C LYS A 176 6.23 34.73 -4.08
N PHE A 177 5.81 35.00 -5.32
CA PHE A 177 4.40 35.12 -5.70
C PHE A 177 3.64 33.80 -5.52
N MET A 178 4.23 32.68 -5.95
CA MET A 178 3.66 31.34 -5.75
C MET A 178 3.44 31.03 -4.26
N PHE A 179 4.45 31.31 -3.44
CA PHE A 179 4.36 31.11 -1.99
C PHE A 179 3.33 32.04 -1.33
N GLU A 180 3.23 33.29 -1.77
CA GLU A 180 2.25 34.25 -1.27
C GLU A 180 0.82 33.88 -1.66
N LYS A 181 0.62 33.35 -2.88
CA LYS A 181 -0.66 32.79 -3.33
C LYS A 181 -1.07 31.56 -2.52
N GLU A 182 -0.14 30.63 -2.28
CA GLU A 182 -0.38 29.45 -1.45
C GLU A 182 -0.75 29.84 -0.01
N LEU A 183 -0.07 30.86 0.55
CA LEU A 183 -0.39 31.39 1.88
C LEU A 183 -1.77 32.08 1.92
N GLU A 184 -2.13 32.81 0.86
CA GLU A 184 -3.42 33.49 0.74
C GLU A 184 -4.57 32.47 0.59
N GLU A 185 -4.37 31.40 -0.18
CA GLU A 185 -5.32 30.28 -0.28
C GLU A 185 -5.50 29.58 1.06
N HIS A 186 -4.42 29.30 1.79
CA HIS A 186 -4.49 28.73 3.14
C HIS A 186 -5.15 29.66 4.17
N GLN A 187 -5.02 30.98 4.02
CA GLN A 187 -5.76 31.94 4.87
C GLN A 187 -7.24 32.00 4.49
N LYS A 188 -7.57 31.87 3.20
CA LYS A 188 -8.94 31.84 2.71
C LYS A 188 -9.68 30.57 3.13
N GLU A 189 -8.99 29.42 3.15
CA GLU A 189 -9.52 28.17 3.71
C GLU A 189 -9.77 28.27 5.23
N ARG A 190 -8.88 28.93 5.98
CA ARG A 190 -9.09 29.18 7.42
C ARG A 190 -10.19 30.20 7.70
N GLY A 191 -10.43 31.15 6.81
CA GLY A 191 -11.56 32.10 6.88
C GLY A 191 -12.90 31.48 6.50
N ALA A 192 -12.93 30.54 5.54
CA ALA A 192 -14.15 29.85 5.11
C ALA A 192 -14.72 28.91 6.19
N SER A 193 -13.88 28.40 7.10
CA SER A 193 -14.29 27.53 8.21
C SER A 193 -14.90 28.26 9.42
N GLN A 194 -14.91 29.60 9.44
CA GLN A 194 -15.58 30.40 10.48
C GLN A 194 -16.88 31.11 10.01
N GLY A 195 -17.38 30.78 8.81
CA GLY A 195 -18.57 31.42 8.21
C GLY A 195 -19.92 30.70 8.37
N THR A 196 -20.00 29.54 9.04
CA THR A 196 -21.25 28.79 9.22
C THR A 196 -21.70 28.74 10.68
N ARG A 197 -21.90 29.90 11.28
CA ARG A 197 -22.87 30.06 12.38
C ARG A 197 -23.86 31.15 11.99
N GLY A 198 -24.87 30.76 11.22
CA GLY A 198 -26.02 31.61 10.95
C GLY A 198 -26.87 31.80 12.22
N PRO A 199 -27.35 33.02 12.52
CA PRO A 199 -28.41 33.23 13.48
C PRO A 199 -29.75 33.38 12.76
N SER A 200 -30.69 32.47 13.05
CA SER A 200 -32.13 32.74 13.21
C SER A 200 -32.79 31.52 13.82
#